data_AF-A0A5T0V7L9-F1
#
_entry.id   AF-A0A5T0V7L9-F1
#
_cell.length_a   1.000
_cell.length_b   1.000
_cell.length_c   1.000
_cell.angle_alpha   90.00
_cell.angle_beta   90.00
_cell.angle_gamma   90.00
#
_symmetry.space_group_name_H-M   'P 1'
#
loop_
_entity.id
_entity.type
_entity.pdbx_description
1 polymer ?
#
loop_
_entity_poly.entity_id
_entity_poly.type
_entity_poly.pdbx_seq_one_letter_code
_entity_poly.pdbx_strand_id
1 'polypeptide(L)'
;MIADPVASVAMSRASSIINNFNKLLSAEKKGLDEIKNEINTALLNIDIKIIVVIDDLDRLADTDIQEIFQLVRSIADFKNTIYILSYDEEIVSKALDKIQKDKGGKYIEKIVQVPIKLSKVSQENLKDIFIKKLKTIHIKHEALDKDEFIKKIKENNFADAFKSIRDMERFLNAFKIEVNAINQELYLYDFAVITLLKIFKPRLYDY
;
A
#
# COMPACT_ATOMS: atom_id res chain seq x y z
N MET A 1 1.90 -26.32 -6.94
CA MET A 1 1.10 -25.10 -7.14
C MET A 1 0.50 -25.19 -8.54
N ILE A 2 -0.79 -25.50 -8.64
CA ILE A 2 -1.51 -25.49 -9.92
C ILE A 2 -1.72 -24.02 -10.24
N ALA A 3 -1.12 -23.53 -11.34
CA ALA A 3 -1.44 -22.20 -11.84
C ALA A 3 -2.94 -22.18 -12.18
N ASP A 4 -3.67 -21.28 -11.53
CA ASP A 4 -5.11 -21.11 -11.73
C ASP A 4 -5.39 -20.89 -13.24
N PRO A 5 -6.31 -21.66 -13.87
CA PRO A 5 -6.63 -21.50 -15.30
C PRO A 5 -7.00 -20.05 -15.67
N VAL A 6 -7.57 -19.29 -14.73
CA VAL A 6 -7.90 -17.88 -14.93
C VAL A 6 -6.63 -17.02 -15.03
N ALA A 7 -5.63 -17.31 -14.20
CA ALA A 7 -4.35 -16.59 -14.19
C ALA A 7 -3.52 -16.90 -15.45
N SER A 8 -3.55 -18.13 -15.98
CA SER A 8 -2.83 -18.48 -17.20
C SER A 8 -3.45 -17.82 -18.45
N VAL A 9 -4.78 -17.76 -18.51
CA VAL A 9 -5.50 -17.07 -19.60
C VAL A 9 -5.29 -15.55 -19.51
N ALA A 10 -5.32 -14.97 -18.31
CA ALA A 10 -5.03 -13.55 -18.09
C ALA A 10 -3.59 -13.19 -18.51
N MET A 11 -2.59 -13.99 -18.13
CA MET A 11 -1.19 -13.77 -18.55
C MET A 11 -0.99 -13.92 -20.06
N SER A 12 -1.61 -14.94 -20.68
CA SER A 12 -1.55 -15.11 -22.13
C SER A 12 -2.14 -13.91 -22.86
N ARG A 13 -3.32 -13.42 -22.43
CA ARG A 13 -3.95 -12.22 -22.98
C ARG A 13 -3.10 -10.97 -22.75
N ALA A 14 -2.57 -10.77 -21.54
CA ALA A 14 -1.67 -9.65 -21.23
C ALA A 14 -0.42 -9.65 -22.13
N SER A 15 0.20 -10.81 -22.36
CA SER A 15 1.36 -10.93 -23.26
C SER A 15 1.02 -10.55 -24.70
N SER A 16 -0.16 -10.93 -25.19
CA SER A 16 -0.62 -10.57 -26.53
C SER A 16 -0.91 -9.07 -26.68
N ILE A 17 -1.40 -8.43 -25.61
CA ILE A 17 -1.62 -6.98 -25.55
C ILE A 17 -0.27 -6.25 -25.60
N ILE A 18 0.71 -6.66 -24.80
CA ILE A 18 2.06 -6.06 -24.77
C ILE A 18 2.73 -6.18 -26.14
N ASN A 19 2.64 -7.35 -26.78
CA ASN A 19 3.22 -7.57 -28.10
C ASN A 19 2.56 -6.71 -29.19
N ASN A 20 1.24 -6.56 -29.15
CA ASN A 20 0.52 -5.66 -30.05
C ASN A 20 0.90 -4.19 -29.80
N PHE A 21 1.08 -3.79 -28.54
CA PHE A 21 1.53 -2.45 -28.17
C PHE A 21 2.94 -2.15 -28.70
N ASN A 22 3.88 -3.08 -28.52
CA ASN A 22 5.25 -2.96 -29.02
C ASN A 22 5.31 -2.85 -30.55
N LYS A 23 4.45 -3.60 -31.25
CA LYS A 23 4.30 -3.52 -32.71
C LYS A 23 3.70 -2.18 -33.16
N LEU A 24 2.82 -1.58 -32.35
CA LEU A 24 2.23 -0.26 -32.61
C LEU A 24 3.25 0.87 -32.42
N LEU A 25 4.10 0.77 -31.38
CA LEU A 25 5.14 1.74 -31.05
C LEU A 25 6.32 1.74 -32.03
N SER A 26 6.50 0.67 -32.80
CA SER A 26 7.61 0.50 -33.75
C SER A 26 7.29 0.96 -35.19
N ALA A 27 6.08 1.48 -35.45
CA ALA A 27 5.72 2.06 -36.75
C ALA A 27 6.02 3.58 -36.80
N GLU A 28 6.82 4.03 -37.78
CA GLU A 28 7.29 5.42 -37.91
C GLU A 28 6.18 6.48 -38.17
N LYS A 29 6.42 7.69 -37.62
CA LYS A 29 5.75 9.00 -37.83
C LYS A 29 4.23 9.00 -38.01
N LYS A 30 3.50 8.32 -37.14
CA LYS A 30 2.08 8.61 -36.91
C LYS A 30 1.90 9.82 -36.00
N GLY A 31 0.84 10.58 -36.20
CA GLY A 31 0.46 11.66 -35.29
C GLY A 31 0.09 11.10 -33.91
N LEU A 32 0.33 11.86 -32.83
CA LEU A 32 -0.01 11.43 -31.47
C LEU A 32 -1.50 11.04 -31.33
N ASP A 33 -2.38 11.74 -32.05
CA ASP A 33 -3.82 11.47 -32.05
C ASP A 33 -4.17 10.14 -32.76
N GLU A 34 -3.46 9.79 -33.83
CA GLU A 34 -3.65 8.52 -34.53
C GLU A 34 -3.22 7.35 -33.64
N ILE A 35 -2.05 7.46 -32.99
CA ILE A 35 -1.57 6.47 -32.02
C ILE A 35 -2.57 6.31 -30.88
N LYS A 36 -3.09 7.42 -30.34
CA LYS A 36 -4.08 7.40 -29.26
C LYS A 36 -5.38 6.72 -29.68
N ASN A 37 -5.85 6.95 -30.90
CA ASN A 37 -7.06 6.31 -31.43
C ASN A 37 -6.87 4.81 -31.68
N GLU A 38 -5.70 4.40 -32.16
CA GLU A 38 -5.36 2.98 -32.32
C GLU A 38 -5.29 2.26 -30.97
N ILE A 39 -4.66 2.88 -29.97
CA ILE A 39 -4.65 2.37 -28.59
C ILE A 39 -6.08 2.22 -28.07
N ASN A 40 -6.91 3.25 -28.20
CA ASN A 40 -8.31 3.19 -27.77
C ASN A 40 -9.11 2.09 -28.45
N THR A 41 -8.90 1.89 -29.76
CA THR A 41 -9.55 0.82 -30.51
C THR A 41 -9.08 -0.55 -30.02
N ALA A 42 -7.78 -0.72 -29.80
CA ALA A 42 -7.22 -1.94 -29.25
C ALA A 42 -7.79 -2.23 -27.84
N LEU A 43 -7.85 -1.21 -26.96
CA LEU A 43 -8.39 -1.33 -25.61
C LEU A 43 -9.88 -1.67 -25.59
N LEU A 44 -10.67 -1.12 -26.52
CA LEU A 44 -12.10 -1.46 -26.68
C LEU A 44 -12.33 -2.90 -27.14
N ASN A 45 -11.44 -3.42 -27.98
CA ASN A 45 -11.52 -4.80 -28.49
C ASN A 45 -11.12 -5.85 -27.44
N ILE A 46 -10.61 -5.42 -26.28
CA ILE A 46 -10.29 -6.31 -25.17
C ILE A 46 -11.56 -6.57 -24.34
N ASP A 47 -11.97 -7.83 -24.28
CA ASP A 47 -13.16 -8.30 -23.54
C ASP A 47 -12.97 -8.36 -22.01
N ILE A 48 -12.00 -7.62 -21.47
CA ILE A 48 -11.75 -7.50 -20.03
C ILE A 48 -11.53 -6.03 -19.68
N LYS A 49 -11.96 -5.62 -18.49
CA LYS A 49 -11.68 -4.28 -17.95
C LYS A 49 -10.22 -4.22 -17.47
N ILE A 50 -9.50 -3.18 -17.85
CA ILE A 50 -8.12 -2.96 -17.40
C ILE A 50 -8.13 -2.01 -16.20
N ILE A 51 -7.49 -2.41 -15.09
CA ILE A 51 -7.30 -1.56 -13.92
C ILE A 51 -5.81 -1.27 -13.78
N VAL A 52 -5.46 0.02 -13.81
CA VAL A 52 -4.10 0.52 -13.62
C VAL A 52 -4.00 1.13 -12.23
N VAL A 53 -3.19 0.53 -11.36
CA VAL A 53 -2.95 1.04 -10.00
C VAL A 53 -1.58 1.71 -9.99
N ILE A 54 -1.56 2.98 -9.57
CA ILE A 54 -0.34 3.77 -9.39
C ILE A 54 -0.26 4.13 -7.90
N ASP A 55 0.72 3.58 -7.21
CA ASP A 55 0.90 3.69 -5.76
C ASP A 55 2.21 4.38 -5.40
N ASP A 56 2.35 4.81 -4.15
CA ASP A 56 3.53 5.46 -3.57
C ASP A 56 3.99 6.74 -4.34
N LEU A 57 3.07 7.48 -4.95
CA LEU A 57 3.38 8.72 -5.69
C LEU A 57 4.02 9.78 -4.80
N ASP A 58 3.61 9.87 -3.54
CA ASP A 58 4.11 10.82 -2.54
C ASP A 58 5.55 10.54 -2.09
N ARG A 59 6.17 9.43 -2.51
CA ARG A 59 7.59 9.14 -2.25
C ARG A 59 8.53 9.60 -3.36
N LEU A 60 7.98 10.05 -4.48
CA LEU A 60 8.75 10.53 -5.62
C LEU A 60 9.22 11.97 -5.40
N ALA A 61 10.22 12.40 -6.18
CA ALA A 61 10.63 13.79 -6.20
C ALA A 61 9.51 14.67 -6.79
N ASP A 62 9.45 15.95 -6.42
CA ASP A 62 8.43 16.88 -6.92
C ASP A 62 8.30 16.87 -8.45
N THR A 63 9.43 16.80 -9.17
CA THR A 63 9.46 16.75 -10.65
C THR A 63 8.82 15.49 -11.21
N ASP A 64 9.06 14.35 -10.56
CA ASP A 64 8.54 13.06 -11.01
C ASP A 64 7.03 12.99 -10.74
N ILE A 65 6.57 13.49 -9.59
CA ILE A 65 5.13 13.63 -9.29
C ILE A 65 4.45 14.46 -10.38
N GLN A 66 5.04 15.59 -10.75
CA GLN A 66 4.56 16.49 -11.79
C GLN A 66 4.43 15.78 -13.15
N GLU A 67 5.47 15.05 -13.57
CA GLU A 67 5.48 14.31 -14.83
C GLU A 67 4.44 13.18 -14.83
N ILE A 68 4.34 12.41 -13.76
CA ILE A 68 3.35 11.33 -13.64
C ILE A 68 1.93 11.88 -13.71
N PHE A 69 1.63 12.98 -13.03
CA PHE A 69 0.30 13.59 -13.09
C PHE A 69 -0.04 14.14 -14.48
N GLN A 70 0.94 14.69 -15.21
CA GLN A 70 0.76 15.09 -16.61
C GLN A 70 0.53 13.88 -17.54
N LEU A 71 1.26 12.79 -17.32
CA LEU A 71 1.08 11.53 -18.03
C LEU A 71 -0.32 10.97 -17.78
N VAL A 72 -0.72 10.83 -16.51
CA VAL A 72 -2.05 10.36 -16.12
C VAL A 72 -3.12 11.22 -16.77
N ARG A 73 -3.01 12.55 -16.73
CA ARG A 73 -3.95 13.44 -17.42
C ARG A 73 -4.08 13.16 -18.92
N SER A 74 -2.99 12.74 -19.56
CA SER A 74 -2.95 12.48 -21.01
C SER A 74 -3.53 11.12 -21.41
N ILE A 75 -3.47 10.13 -20.51
CA ILE A 75 -3.93 8.74 -20.72
C ILE A 75 -5.23 8.39 -20.00
N ALA A 76 -5.71 9.22 -19.06
CA ALA A 76 -6.87 8.93 -18.23
C ALA A 76 -8.19 8.80 -19.01
N ASP A 77 -8.24 9.24 -20.26
CA ASP A 77 -9.40 9.11 -21.15
C ASP A 77 -9.37 7.85 -22.03
N PHE A 78 -8.38 6.96 -21.82
CA PHE A 78 -8.31 5.68 -22.50
C PHE A 78 -9.53 4.81 -22.21
N LYS A 79 -10.15 4.29 -23.27
CA LYS A 79 -11.34 3.46 -23.16
C LYS A 79 -11.03 2.15 -22.46
N ASN A 80 -12.06 1.57 -21.85
CA ASN A 80 -12.00 0.27 -21.18
C ASN A 80 -10.95 0.15 -20.04
N THR A 81 -10.49 1.29 -19.51
CA THR A 81 -9.46 1.38 -18.47
C THR A 81 -9.98 2.14 -17.24
N ILE A 82 -9.56 1.73 -16.05
CA ILE A 82 -9.79 2.43 -14.78
C ILE A 82 -8.43 2.71 -14.15
N TYR A 83 -8.19 3.96 -13.74
CA TYR A 83 -6.96 4.36 -13.06
C TYR A 83 -7.25 4.56 -11.57
N ILE A 84 -6.46 3.94 -10.72
CA ILE A 84 -6.50 4.11 -9.26
C ILE A 84 -5.16 4.74 -8.86
N LEU A 85 -5.23 5.95 -8.32
CA LEU A 85 -4.06 6.67 -7.79
C LEU A 85 -4.09 6.60 -6.27
N SER A 86 -2.99 6.19 -5.67
CA SER A 86 -2.75 6.20 -4.22
C SER A 86 -1.60 7.15 -3.91
N TYR A 87 -1.88 8.13 -3.04
CA TYR A 87 -0.95 9.20 -2.70
C TYR A 87 -1.36 9.94 -1.41
N ASP A 88 -0.39 10.58 -0.77
CA ASP A 88 -0.65 11.62 0.24
C ASP A 88 -1.04 12.94 -0.43
N GLU A 89 -2.25 13.43 -0.12
CA GLU A 89 -2.86 14.61 -0.73
C GLU A 89 -2.05 15.89 -0.47
N GLU A 90 -1.46 16.04 0.72
CA GLU A 90 -0.68 17.24 1.08
C GLU A 90 0.64 17.28 0.32
N ILE A 91 1.36 16.15 0.29
CA ILE A 91 2.65 16.04 -0.41
C ILE A 91 2.47 16.27 -1.91
N VAL A 92 1.50 15.59 -2.53
CA VAL A 92 1.26 15.71 -3.97
C VAL A 92 0.71 17.09 -4.35
N SER A 93 -0.20 17.67 -3.56
CA SER A 93 -0.68 19.03 -3.83
C SER A 93 0.48 20.02 -3.83
N LYS A 94 1.39 19.92 -2.85
CA LYS A 94 2.55 20.80 -2.76
C LYS A 94 3.51 20.63 -3.93
N ALA A 95 3.74 19.40 -4.39
CA ALA A 95 4.56 19.14 -5.58
C ALA A 95 3.95 19.77 -6.84
N LEU A 96 2.61 19.77 -6.96
CA LEU A 96 1.88 20.28 -8.11
C LEU A 96 1.64 21.80 -8.08
N ASP A 97 1.81 22.46 -6.94
CA ASP A 97 1.69 23.93 -6.81
C ASP A 97 2.61 24.67 -7.78
N LYS A 98 3.81 24.13 -8.01
CA LYS A 98 4.81 24.67 -8.95
C LYS A 98 4.31 24.69 -10.40
N ILE A 99 3.44 23.76 -10.79
CA ILE A 99 2.83 23.74 -12.13
C ILE A 99 1.70 24.76 -12.23
N GLN A 100 0.84 24.83 -11.20
CA GLN A 100 -0.43 25.55 -11.30
C GLN A 100 -0.51 26.85 -10.48
N LYS A 101 0.63 27.47 -10.15
CA LYS A 101 0.71 28.72 -9.36
C LYS A 101 -0.06 28.60 -8.04
N ASP A 102 0.39 27.70 -7.18
CA ASP A 102 -0.17 27.44 -5.84
C ASP A 102 -1.62 26.92 -5.85
N LYS A 103 -1.94 26.11 -6.87
CA LYS A 103 -3.26 25.48 -7.04
C LYS A 103 -3.16 23.98 -7.31
N GLY A 104 -2.18 23.30 -6.73
CA GLY A 104 -1.92 21.87 -6.90
C GLY A 104 -3.14 21.01 -6.56
N GLY A 105 -3.86 21.31 -5.47
CA GLY A 105 -5.11 20.62 -5.14
C GLY A 105 -6.17 20.72 -6.25
N LYS A 106 -6.31 21.90 -6.88
CA LYS A 106 -7.21 22.08 -8.04
C LYS A 106 -6.71 21.37 -9.29
N TYR A 107 -5.41 21.09 -9.39
CA TYR A 107 -4.85 20.28 -10.45
C TYR A 107 -5.30 18.82 -10.29
N ILE A 108 -5.21 18.30 -9.07
CA ILE A 108 -5.65 16.95 -8.71
C ILE A 108 -7.14 16.78 -9.02
N GLU A 109 -8.00 17.73 -8.64
CA GLU A 109 -9.44 17.71 -8.92
C GLU A 109 -9.79 17.59 -10.42
N LYS A 110 -8.91 18.06 -11.32
CA LYS A 110 -9.12 17.94 -12.78
C LYS A 110 -8.82 16.55 -13.33
N ILE A 111 -8.07 15.74 -12.58
CA ILE A 111 -7.59 14.43 -13.01
C ILE A 111 -8.34 13.33 -12.26
N VAL A 112 -8.49 13.49 -10.94
CA VAL A 112 -9.13 12.54 -10.04
C VAL A 112 -10.63 12.83 -9.98
N GLN A 113 -11.39 12.02 -10.70
CA GLN A 113 -12.85 12.16 -10.78
C GLN A 113 -13.56 11.79 -9.47
N VAL A 114 -13.03 10.79 -8.76
CA VAL A 114 -13.62 10.28 -7.51
C VAL A 114 -12.53 10.20 -6.44
N PRO A 115 -12.42 11.20 -5.55
CA PRO A 115 -11.49 11.15 -4.43
C PRO A 115 -12.04 10.24 -3.33
N ILE A 116 -11.23 9.27 -2.90
CA ILE A 116 -11.55 8.38 -1.76
C ILE A 116 -10.57 8.71 -0.63
N LYS A 117 -11.05 9.32 0.45
CA LYS A 117 -10.23 9.61 1.63
C LYS A 117 -10.28 8.44 2.62
N LEU A 118 -9.13 7.86 2.91
CA LEU A 118 -9.01 6.80 3.90
C LEU A 118 -9.03 7.40 5.32
N SER A 119 -10.03 7.02 6.11
CA SER A 119 -10.12 7.45 7.51
C SER A 119 -9.12 6.70 8.39
N LYS A 120 -8.68 7.35 9.47
CA LYS A 120 -7.87 6.69 10.50
C LYS A 120 -8.68 5.56 11.15
N VAL A 121 -7.99 4.46 11.44
CA VAL A 121 -8.59 3.33 12.17
C VAL A 121 -8.85 3.78 13.61
N SER A 122 -10.04 3.48 14.13
CA SER A 122 -10.37 3.76 15.53
C SER A 122 -9.46 2.96 16.46
N GLN A 123 -9.19 3.49 17.66
CA GLN A 123 -8.39 2.76 18.65
C GLN A 123 -9.03 1.45 19.08
N GLU A 124 -10.37 1.39 19.14
CA GLU A 124 -11.11 0.15 19.41
C GLU A 124 -10.86 -0.92 18.33
N ASN A 125 -10.93 -0.54 17.05
CA ASN A 125 -10.62 -1.46 15.96
C ASN A 125 -9.15 -1.90 15.99
N LEU A 126 -8.21 -1.00 16.32
CA LEU A 126 -6.80 -1.37 16.48
C LEU A 126 -6.61 -2.37 17.62
N LYS A 127 -7.25 -2.16 18.77
CA LYS A 127 -7.25 -3.10 19.91
C LYS A 127 -7.73 -4.48 19.47
N ASP A 128 -8.87 -4.55 18.79
CA ASP A 128 -9.45 -5.81 18.33
C ASP A 128 -8.56 -6.55 17.32
N ILE A 129 -8.02 -5.83 16.34
CA ILE A 129 -7.11 -6.40 15.33
C ILE A 129 -5.83 -6.90 16.02
N PHE A 130 -5.27 -6.10 16.94
CA PHE A 130 -4.06 -6.45 17.67
C PHE A 130 -4.25 -7.74 18.48
N ILE A 131 -5.30 -7.83 19.29
CA ILE A 131 -5.58 -9.03 20.10
C ILE A 131 -5.79 -10.26 19.21
N LYS A 132 -6.53 -10.11 18.10
CA LYS A 132 -6.74 -11.20 17.14
C LYS A 132 -5.41 -11.68 16.56
N LYS A 133 -4.52 -10.78 16.15
CA LYS A 133 -3.20 -11.13 15.61
C LYS A 133 -2.24 -11.67 16.65
N LEU A 134 -2.24 -11.12 17.86
CA LEU A 134 -1.40 -11.59 18.95
C LEU A 134 -1.72 -13.05 19.32
N LYS A 135 -3.01 -13.41 19.31
CA LYS A 135 -3.46 -14.79 19.53
C LYS A 135 -2.98 -15.78 18.46
N THR A 136 -2.74 -15.34 17.22
CA THR A 136 -2.25 -16.22 16.14
C THR A 136 -0.74 -16.35 16.11
N ILE A 137 0.01 -15.59 16.91
CA ILE A 137 1.46 -15.75 17.04
C ILE A 137 1.74 -17.08 17.75
N HIS A 138 2.58 -17.90 17.11
CA HIS A 138 3.15 -19.11 17.68
C HIS A 138 4.46 -18.78 18.40
N ILE A 139 4.60 -19.27 19.62
CA ILE A 139 5.76 -19.04 20.49
C ILE A 139 6.37 -20.42 20.79
N LYS A 140 7.63 -20.62 20.41
CA LYS A 140 8.31 -21.93 20.45
C LYS A 140 8.53 -22.45 21.87
N HIS A 141 8.88 -21.55 22.79
CA HIS A 141 9.24 -21.88 24.18
C HIS A 141 8.15 -21.36 25.12
N GLU A 142 6.95 -21.91 24.96
CA GLU A 142 5.75 -21.50 25.71
C GLU A 142 5.82 -22.03 27.15
N ALA A 143 6.57 -21.31 28.00
CA ALA A 143 6.46 -21.46 29.44
C ALA A 143 5.32 -20.55 29.93
N LEU A 144 4.17 -21.14 30.27
CA LEU A 144 3.01 -20.53 30.93
C LEU A 144 2.05 -19.64 30.09
N ASP A 145 0.87 -19.47 30.70
CA ASP A 145 -0.46 -19.29 30.12
C ASP A 145 -0.59 -18.10 29.16
N LYS A 146 -0.75 -18.39 27.86
CA LYS A 146 -1.07 -17.41 26.82
C LYS A 146 -2.30 -16.57 27.20
N ASP A 147 -3.25 -17.13 27.95
CA ASP A 147 -4.42 -16.39 28.41
C ASP A 147 -4.07 -15.36 29.48
N GLU A 148 -3.12 -15.63 30.38
CA GLU A 148 -2.60 -14.64 31.34
C GLU A 148 -1.90 -13.49 30.61
N PHE A 149 -1.06 -13.81 29.63
CA PHE A 149 -0.38 -12.79 28.81
C PHE A 149 -1.40 -11.89 28.08
N ILE A 150 -2.38 -12.49 27.40
CA ILE A 150 -3.44 -11.75 26.71
C ILE A 150 -4.28 -10.92 27.69
N LYS A 151 -4.56 -11.45 28.88
CA LYS A 151 -5.25 -10.71 29.95
C LYS A 151 -4.46 -9.46 30.35
N LYS A 152 -3.16 -9.60 30.66
CA LYS A 152 -2.31 -8.45 31.03
C LYS A 152 -2.21 -7.40 29.92
N ILE A 153 -2.09 -7.84 28.67
CA ILE A 153 -2.08 -6.96 27.50
C ILE A 153 -3.36 -6.10 27.43
N LYS A 154 -4.52 -6.69 27.71
CA LYS A 154 -5.81 -5.99 27.75
C LYS A 154 -5.92 -5.04 28.94
N GLU A 155 -5.62 -5.53 30.15
CA GLU A 155 -5.73 -4.76 31.41
C GLU A 155 -4.86 -3.50 31.39
N ASN A 156 -3.67 -3.59 30.78
CA ASN A 156 -2.74 -2.47 30.70
C ASN A 156 -2.93 -1.59 29.45
N ASN A 157 -3.99 -1.80 28.66
CA ASN A 157 -4.26 -1.04 27.44
C ASN A 157 -3.06 -1.00 26.48
N PHE A 158 -2.29 -2.08 26.37
CA PHE A 158 -1.02 -2.12 25.64
C PHE A 158 -1.14 -1.62 24.19
N ALA A 159 -2.26 -1.91 23.54
CA ALA A 159 -2.54 -1.50 22.17
C ALA A 159 -2.69 0.02 21.97
N ASP A 160 -2.93 0.81 23.03
CA ASP A 160 -2.97 2.28 22.95
C ASP A 160 -1.62 2.88 22.57
N ALA A 161 -0.53 2.10 22.65
CA ALA A 161 0.77 2.49 22.12
C ALA A 161 0.80 2.63 20.58
N PHE A 162 -0.14 2.00 19.86
CA PHE A 162 -0.17 2.00 18.40
C PHE A 162 -1.06 3.12 17.86
N LYS A 163 -0.53 3.90 16.90
CA LYS A 163 -1.29 4.97 16.23
C LYS A 163 -1.92 4.51 14.91
N SER A 164 -1.46 3.38 14.39
CA SER A 164 -1.86 2.85 13.09
C SER A 164 -1.72 1.33 13.04
N ILE A 165 -2.35 0.70 12.05
CA ILE A 165 -2.12 -0.72 11.74
C ILE A 165 -0.63 -0.94 11.45
N ARG A 166 0.02 -0.04 10.71
CA ARG A 166 1.44 -0.15 10.38
C ARG A 166 2.33 -0.20 11.62
N ASP A 167 2.06 0.63 12.61
CA ASP A 167 2.80 0.60 13.89
C ASP A 167 2.60 -0.72 14.61
N MET A 168 1.35 -1.16 14.75
CA MET A 168 0.99 -2.43 15.36
C MET A 168 1.67 -3.63 14.65
N GLU A 169 1.66 -3.67 13.31
CA GLU A 169 2.35 -4.71 12.53
C GLU A 169 3.85 -4.71 12.74
N ARG A 170 4.48 -3.52 12.80
CA ARG A 170 5.93 -3.41 13.08
C ARG A 170 6.27 -4.04 14.42
N PHE A 171 5.46 -3.78 15.45
CA PHE A 171 5.62 -4.42 16.76
C PHE A 171 5.42 -5.93 16.69
N LEU A 172 4.28 -6.40 16.15
CA LEU A 172 3.96 -7.82 16.10
C LEU A 172 5.02 -8.63 15.35
N ASN A 173 5.55 -8.09 14.25
CA ASN A 173 6.60 -8.74 13.47
C ASN A 173 7.90 -8.83 14.25
N ALA A 174 8.33 -7.75 14.90
CA ALA A 174 9.52 -7.76 15.74
C ALA A 174 9.36 -8.73 16.93
N PHE A 175 8.26 -8.60 17.68
CA PHE A 175 7.96 -9.47 18.82
C PHE A 175 7.96 -10.95 18.42
N LYS A 176 7.28 -11.31 17.32
CA LYS A 176 7.25 -12.67 16.79
C LYS A 176 8.64 -13.22 16.48
N ILE A 177 9.52 -12.41 15.92
CA ILE A 177 10.89 -12.83 15.58
C ILE A 177 11.71 -13.00 16.86
N GLU A 178 11.70 -11.99 17.73
CA GLU A 178 12.56 -11.95 18.91
C GLU A 178 12.18 -12.99 19.96
N VAL A 179 10.88 -13.16 20.24
CA VAL A 179 10.40 -14.14 21.23
C VAL A 179 10.76 -15.57 20.85
N ASN A 180 10.86 -15.85 19.55
CA ASN A 180 11.20 -17.16 19.00
C ASN A 180 12.69 -17.37 18.76
N ALA A 181 13.50 -16.32 18.93
CA ALA A 181 14.96 -16.37 18.84
C ALA A 181 15.60 -16.70 20.20
N ILE A 182 14.90 -16.43 21.30
CA ILE A 182 15.38 -16.68 22.65
C ILE A 182 15.02 -18.12 23.06
N ASN A 183 16.03 -18.91 23.44
CA ASN A 183 15.89 -20.32 23.84
C ASN A 183 15.74 -20.49 25.36
N GLN A 184 15.07 -19.56 26.02
CA GLN A 184 14.86 -19.53 27.47
C GLN A 184 13.41 -19.18 27.77
N GLU A 185 12.96 -19.53 28.98
CA GLU A 185 11.64 -19.11 29.46
C GLU A 185 11.60 -17.59 29.63
N LEU A 186 10.57 -16.95 29.05
CA LEU A 186 10.41 -15.50 29.06
C LEU A 186 9.11 -15.12 29.74
N TYR A 187 9.16 -14.05 30.53
CA TYR A 187 7.95 -13.37 30.93
C TYR A 187 7.42 -12.54 29.75
N LEU A 188 6.44 -13.09 29.02
CA LEU A 188 5.98 -12.56 27.73
C LEU A 188 5.49 -11.11 27.80
N TYR A 189 4.87 -10.71 28.91
CA TYR A 189 4.42 -9.34 29.08
C TYR A 189 5.59 -8.35 29.18
N ASP A 190 6.58 -8.65 30.01
CA ASP A 190 7.77 -7.79 30.16
C ASP A 190 8.56 -7.75 28.85
N PHE A 191 8.69 -8.91 28.19
CA PHE A 191 9.33 -8.99 26.89
C PHE A 191 8.60 -8.15 25.84
N ALA A 192 7.27 -8.21 25.80
CA ALA A 192 6.46 -7.36 24.92
C ALA A 192 6.67 -5.87 25.23
N VAL A 193 6.74 -5.47 26.51
CA VAL A 193 7.02 -4.08 26.91
C VAL A 193 8.42 -3.67 26.46
N ILE A 194 9.43 -4.51 26.64
CA ILE A 194 10.81 -4.23 26.20
C ILE A 194 10.87 -4.07 24.67
N THR A 195 10.25 -4.97 23.91
CA THR A 195 10.17 -4.87 22.44
C THR A 195 9.42 -3.60 22.01
N LEU A 196 8.37 -3.21 22.72
CA LEU A 196 7.64 -1.96 22.46
C LEU A 196 8.53 -0.73 22.66
N LEU A 197 9.27 -0.68 23.77
CA LEU A 197 10.22 0.40 24.06
C LEU A 197 11.31 0.48 23.00
N LYS A 198 11.90 -0.65 22.63
CA LYS A 198 12.91 -0.74 21.57
C LYS A 198 12.43 -0.13 20.24
N ILE A 199 11.18 -0.37 19.85
CA ILE A 199 10.64 0.07 18.54
C ILE A 199 10.18 1.53 18.56
N PHE A 200 9.47 1.95 19.61
CA PHE A 200 8.79 3.26 19.63
C PHE A 200 9.48 4.30 20.51
N LYS A 201 10.44 3.89 21.34
CA LYS A 201 11.20 4.71 22.28
C LYS A 201 12.68 4.25 22.33
N PRO A 202 13.40 4.15 21.21
CA PRO A 202 14.76 3.60 21.17
C PRO A 202 15.71 4.32 22.13
N ARG A 203 15.60 5.66 22.25
CA ARG A 203 16.40 6.44 23.21
C ARG A 203 16.23 6.04 24.67
N LEU A 204 15.07 5.51 25.06
CA LEU A 204 14.82 5.02 26.42
C LEU A 204 15.32 3.58 26.60
N TYR A 205 15.36 2.81 25.51
CA TYR A 205 15.88 1.43 25.52
C TYR A 205 17.40 1.38 25.63
N ASP A 206 18.10 2.36 25.04
CA ASP A 206 19.57 2.42 25.01
C ASP A 206 20.20 3.01 26.30
N TYR A 207 19.39 3.38 27.30
CA TYR A 207 19.83 3.97 28.58
C TYR A 207 19.94 2.90 29.68
#